data_AF-A0A7H4M581-F1
#
_entry.id   AF-A0A7H4M581-F1
#
_cell.length_a   1.000
_cell.length_b   1.000
_cell.length_c   1.000
_cell.angle_alpha   90.00
_cell.angle_beta   90.00
_cell.angle_gamma   90.00
#
_symmetry.space_group_name_H-M   'P 1'
#
loop_
_entity.id
_entity.type
_entity.pdbx_description
1 polymer ?
#
loop_
_entity_poly.entity_id
_entity_poly.type
_entity_poly.pdbx_seq_one_letter_code
_entity_poly.pdbx_strand_id
1 'polypeptide(L)'
;MLTVALFPQVGLKFLENRHNPAAFEPVPQAEEVKPAVKAEKPAASGVYTVEVEGRAFVVKVSDGGDISPLTAAAPVQATAPAAAPAGAGTPVTAPLAGTIWKVIATEGQTVAEGDVLLILEAMKMETEIRAAQAGTVRGIAVKSGDAVAVGDTLLSLA
;
A
#
# COMPACT_ATOMS: atom_id res chain seq x y z
N MET A 1 12.60 46.10 21.82
CA MET A 1 13.32 45.12 20.97
C MET A 1 13.41 43.78 21.69
N LEU A 2 12.32 42.99 21.67
CA LEU A 2 12.23 41.73 22.44
C LEU A 2 12.99 40.58 21.74
N THR A 3 13.08 40.61 20.41
CA THR A 3 13.69 39.55 19.58
C THR A 3 15.20 39.39 19.79
N VAL A 4 15.93 40.48 20.06
CA VAL A 4 17.39 40.45 20.30
C VAL A 4 17.72 39.91 21.70
N ALA A 5 16.83 40.10 22.67
CA ALA A 5 17.04 39.65 24.05
C ALA A 5 16.85 38.14 24.21
N LEU A 6 15.92 37.52 23.46
CA LEU A 6 15.70 36.07 23.52
C LEU A 6 16.66 35.27 22.64
N PHE A 7 17.15 35.84 21.53
CA PHE A 7 18.02 35.13 20.59
C PHE A 7 19.11 36.06 20.03
N PRO A 8 20.12 36.45 20.82
CA PRO A 8 21.07 37.50 20.45
C PRO A 8 21.84 37.23 19.15
N GLN A 9 22.13 35.97 18.84
CA GLN A 9 22.83 35.56 17.61
C GLN A 9 21.92 35.57 16.37
N VAL A 10 20.66 35.15 16.50
CA VAL A 10 19.70 35.07 15.38
C VAL A 10 19.02 36.42 15.14
N GLY A 11 18.79 37.18 16.21
CA GLY A 11 18.19 38.51 16.17
C GLY A 11 19.06 39.52 15.42
N LEU A 12 20.38 39.55 15.66
CA LEU A 12 21.27 40.41 14.87
C LEU A 12 21.26 40.03 13.38
N LYS A 13 21.39 38.74 13.09
CA LYS A 13 21.42 38.20 11.72
C LYS A 13 20.12 38.47 10.96
N PHE A 14 18.97 38.47 11.66
CA PHE A 14 17.66 38.86 11.14
C PHE A 14 17.55 40.37 10.84
N LEU A 15 18.06 41.22 11.74
CA LEU A 15 18.04 42.68 11.50
C LEU A 15 18.96 43.07 10.34
N GLU A 16 20.15 42.47 10.21
CA GLU A 16 21.11 42.74 9.14
C GLU A 16 20.61 42.32 7.76
N ASN A 17 19.84 41.23 7.67
CA ASN A 17 19.35 40.69 6.40
C ASN A 17 17.85 40.95 6.17
N ARG A 18 17.23 41.85 6.94
CA ARG A 18 15.78 42.11 6.94
C ARG A 18 15.19 42.45 5.56
N HIS A 19 15.99 43.02 4.66
CA HIS A 19 15.59 43.39 3.30
C HIS A 19 16.19 42.46 2.23
N ASN A 20 16.79 41.34 2.64
CA ASN A 20 17.39 40.35 1.76
C ASN A 20 16.65 39.00 1.90
N PRO A 21 15.56 38.78 1.14
CA PRO A 21 14.78 37.53 1.21
C PRO A 21 15.61 36.28 0.86
N ALA A 22 16.66 36.42 0.03
CA ALA A 22 17.55 35.32 -0.33
C ALA A 22 18.47 34.85 0.81
N ALA A 23 18.57 35.59 1.92
CA ALA A 23 19.36 35.19 3.09
C ALA A 23 18.61 34.24 4.04
N PHE A 24 17.28 34.14 3.92
CA PHE A 24 16.43 33.33 4.82
C PHE A 24 15.72 32.18 4.12
N GLU A 25 15.60 32.25 2.80
CA GLU A 25 15.08 31.15 2.00
C GLU A 25 16.23 30.60 1.14
N PRO A 26 16.72 29.38 1.39
CA PRO A 26 17.55 28.73 0.40
C PRO A 26 16.72 28.64 -0.88
N VAL A 27 17.27 29.17 -1.99
CA VAL A 27 16.70 28.97 -3.32
C VAL A 27 16.45 27.47 -3.46
N PRO A 28 15.26 27.02 -3.91
CA PRO A 28 15.00 25.59 -4.07
C PRO A 28 16.11 25.00 -4.94
N GLN A 29 17.06 24.34 -4.30
CA GLN A 29 18.08 23.57 -4.99
C GLN A 29 17.31 22.37 -5.48
N ALA A 30 17.10 22.32 -6.81
CA ALA A 30 16.91 21.03 -7.45
C ALA A 30 18.14 20.21 -7.05
N GLU A 31 17.94 19.33 -6.08
CA GLU A 31 18.96 18.42 -5.62
C GLU A 31 19.38 17.62 -6.86
N GLU A 32 20.53 17.97 -7.43
CA GLU A 32 21.22 17.15 -8.42
C GLU A 32 21.55 15.83 -7.72
N VAL A 33 20.64 14.87 -7.89
CA VAL A 33 20.87 13.48 -7.55
C VAL A 33 22.07 13.04 -8.40
N LYS A 34 23.26 12.99 -7.77
CA LYS A 34 24.44 12.33 -8.34
C LYS A 34 24.01 10.93 -8.80
N PRO A 35 24.13 10.59 -10.11
CA PRO A 35 23.87 9.25 -10.56
C PRO A 35 24.95 8.33 -9.99
N ALA A 36 24.60 7.59 -8.94
CA ALA A 36 25.37 6.46 -8.48
C ALA A 36 25.09 5.28 -9.42
N VAL A 37 26.09 4.99 -10.25
CA VAL A 37 26.45 3.69 -10.84
C VAL A 37 25.32 2.90 -11.52
N LYS A 38 25.44 2.84 -12.85
CA LYS A 38 24.80 1.89 -13.78
C LYS A 38 24.61 0.49 -13.17
N ALA A 39 23.36 0.14 -12.89
CA ALA A 39 22.85 -1.22 -12.95
C ALA A 39 21.71 -1.24 -13.97
N GLU A 40 21.67 -2.31 -14.76
CA GLU A 40 20.85 -2.51 -15.97
C GLU A 40 19.41 -2.00 -15.90
N LYS A 41 19.00 -1.38 -17.00
CA LYS A 41 17.61 -1.07 -17.37
C LYS A 41 16.77 -2.36 -17.38
N PRO A 42 15.68 -2.48 -16.61
CA PRO A 42 14.50 -3.14 -17.11
C PRO A 42 13.68 -2.09 -17.85
N ALA A 43 13.31 -2.37 -19.10
CA ALA A 43 12.39 -1.55 -19.87
C ALA A 43 11.15 -1.26 -19.02
N ALA A 44 10.79 0.01 -18.87
CA ALA A 44 9.64 0.47 -18.07
C ALA A 44 8.32 0.20 -18.82
N SER A 45 8.08 -1.07 -19.17
CA SER A 45 6.77 -1.56 -19.53
C SER A 45 6.17 -2.25 -18.31
N GLY A 46 5.20 -1.60 -17.68
CA GLY A 46 4.54 -2.08 -16.46
C GLY A 46 3.04 -2.17 -16.67
N VAL A 47 2.42 -3.16 -16.03
CA VAL A 47 0.97 -3.27 -15.97
C VAL A 47 0.52 -2.61 -14.66
N TYR A 48 -0.31 -1.58 -14.77
CA TYR A 48 -0.80 -0.77 -13.64
C TYR A 48 -2.33 -0.81 -13.58
N THR A 49 -2.89 -0.93 -12.39
CA THR A 49 -4.32 -0.81 -12.16
C THR A 49 -4.65 0.65 -11.90
N VAL A 50 -5.49 1.25 -12.74
CA VAL A 50 -5.90 2.66 -12.69
C VAL A 50 -7.42 2.72 -12.51
N GLU A 51 -7.89 3.44 -11.49
CA GLU A 51 -9.32 3.69 -11.30
C GLU A 51 -9.77 4.96 -12.04
N VAL A 52 -10.80 4.82 -12.88
CA VAL A 52 -11.45 5.94 -13.56
C VAL A 52 -12.96 5.79 -13.35
N GLU A 53 -13.62 6.85 -12.88
CA GLU A 53 -15.08 6.88 -12.60
C GLU A 53 -15.56 5.72 -11.69
N GLY A 54 -14.73 5.32 -10.72
CA GLY A 54 -15.05 4.25 -9.77
C GLY A 54 -14.93 2.83 -10.35
N ARG A 55 -14.27 2.66 -11.50
CA ARG A 55 -14.00 1.36 -12.12
C ARG A 55 -12.50 1.20 -12.34
N ALA A 56 -11.94 0.09 -11.85
CA ALA A 56 -10.53 -0.23 -11.97
C ALA A 56 -10.22 -0.87 -13.33
N PHE A 57 -9.23 -0.33 -14.04
CA PHE A 57 -8.76 -0.82 -15.34
C PHE A 57 -7.27 -1.18 -15.27
N VAL A 58 -6.92 -2.32 -15.83
CA VAL A 58 -5.54 -2.81 -15.88
C VAL A 58 -4.90 -2.34 -17.18
N VAL A 59 -3.99 -1.38 -17.10
CA VAL A 59 -3.35 -0.72 -18.25
C VAL A 59 -1.90 -1.13 -18.34
N LYS A 60 -1.48 -1.61 -19.51
CA LYS A 60 -0.09 -1.90 -19.83
C LYS A 60 0.54 -0.66 -20.46
N VAL A 61 1.41 0.03 -19.72
CA VAL A 61 2.19 1.17 -20.24
C VAL A 61 3.46 0.61 -20.86
N SER A 62 3.85 1.11 -22.03
CA SER A 62 5.12 0.79 -22.71
C SER A 62 5.85 2.10 -23.05
N ASP A 63 7.19 2.06 -23.09
CA ASP A 63 8.02 3.25 -23.35
C ASP A 63 7.91 3.68 -24.82
N GLY A 64 7.28 4.84 -25.06
CA GLY A 64 6.96 5.37 -26.37
C GLY A 64 5.57 6.01 -26.35
N GLY A 65 5.51 7.34 -26.45
CA GLY A 65 4.29 8.16 -26.33
C GLY A 65 3.26 7.99 -27.45
N ASP A 66 3.23 6.84 -28.12
CA ASP A 66 2.23 6.49 -29.12
C ASP A 66 1.06 5.77 -28.44
N ILE A 67 0.07 6.57 -28.01
CA ILE A 67 -1.28 6.07 -27.76
C ILE A 67 -1.90 5.62 -29.08
N SER A 68 -1.61 4.39 -29.48
CA SER A 68 -2.44 3.72 -30.48
C SER A 68 -3.81 3.46 -29.84
N PRO A 69 -4.92 3.99 -30.39
CA PRO A 69 -6.24 3.59 -29.95
C PRO A 69 -6.37 2.10 -30.23
N LEU A 70 -6.41 1.28 -29.18
CA LEU A 70 -6.79 -0.11 -29.32
C LEU A 70 -8.20 -0.13 -29.90
N THR A 71 -8.29 -0.53 -31.17
CA THR A 71 -9.50 -1.12 -31.76
C THR A 71 -10.18 -1.96 -30.71
N ALA A 72 -11.49 -1.72 -30.53
CA ALA A 72 -12.35 -2.55 -29.70
C ALA A 72 -12.30 -3.98 -30.23
N ALA A 73 -11.37 -4.77 -29.69
CA ALA A 73 -11.46 -6.21 -29.77
C ALA A 73 -12.75 -6.58 -29.05
N ALA A 74 -13.65 -7.27 -29.78
CA ALA A 74 -14.80 -7.95 -29.21
C ALA A 74 -14.37 -8.62 -27.89
N PRO A 75 -15.24 -8.65 -26.86
CA PRO A 75 -14.84 -9.07 -25.51
C PRO A 75 -14.30 -10.49 -25.57
N VAL A 76 -12.98 -10.59 -25.72
CA VAL A 76 -12.24 -11.77 -25.34
C VAL A 76 -12.44 -11.77 -23.84
N GLN A 77 -13.35 -12.63 -23.41
CA GLN A 77 -13.52 -13.00 -22.01
C GLN A 77 -12.11 -13.03 -21.44
N ALA A 78 -11.83 -12.09 -20.54
CA ALA A 78 -10.71 -12.23 -19.67
C ALA A 78 -10.81 -13.66 -19.18
N THR A 79 -9.81 -14.48 -19.47
CA THR A 79 -9.54 -15.63 -18.64
C THR A 79 -9.49 -15.04 -17.24
N ALA A 80 -10.62 -15.15 -16.55
CA ALA A 80 -10.75 -14.91 -15.15
C ALA A 80 -9.50 -15.54 -14.53
N PRO A 81 -8.83 -14.88 -13.56
CA PRO A 81 -7.82 -15.57 -12.78
C PRO A 81 -8.42 -16.92 -12.44
N ALA A 82 -7.73 -17.97 -12.93
CA ALA A 82 -8.27 -19.32 -13.08
C ALA A 82 -9.26 -19.54 -11.95
N ALA A 83 -10.54 -19.74 -12.30
CA ALA A 83 -11.58 -19.97 -11.31
C ALA A 83 -10.98 -20.94 -10.31
N ALA A 84 -10.62 -20.43 -9.12
CA ALA A 84 -10.26 -21.28 -8.02
C ALA A 84 -11.46 -22.21 -7.93
N PRO A 85 -11.24 -23.53 -8.02
CA PRO A 85 -12.29 -24.49 -8.31
C PRO A 85 -13.51 -24.12 -7.49
N ALA A 86 -14.64 -23.87 -8.15
CA ALA A 86 -15.91 -23.51 -7.52
C ALA A 86 -16.10 -24.47 -6.33
N GLY A 87 -15.87 -23.94 -5.14
CA GLY A 87 -15.49 -24.73 -3.97
C GLY A 87 -14.39 -24.09 -3.09
N ALA A 88 -13.65 -23.08 -3.56
CA ALA A 88 -12.68 -22.33 -2.75
C ALA A 88 -13.39 -21.23 -1.93
N GLY A 89 -13.30 -21.31 -0.60
CA GLY A 89 -13.97 -20.40 0.32
C GLY A 89 -13.60 -18.92 0.11
N THR A 90 -14.49 -18.04 0.56
CA THR A 90 -14.33 -16.57 0.64
C THR A 90 -13.01 -16.22 1.35
N PRO A 91 -12.06 -15.55 0.66
CA PRO A 91 -10.79 -15.17 1.26
C PRO A 91 -10.99 -14.02 2.26
N VAL A 92 -10.40 -14.17 3.44
CA VAL A 92 -10.30 -13.09 4.44
C VAL A 92 -8.93 -12.45 4.28
N THR A 93 -8.91 -11.18 3.89
CA THR A 93 -7.69 -10.42 3.62
C THR A 93 -7.30 -9.50 4.78
N ALA A 94 -6.02 -9.13 4.86
CA ALA A 94 -5.51 -8.19 5.84
C ALA A 94 -5.98 -6.75 5.53
N PRO A 95 -6.66 -6.07 6.48
CA PRO A 95 -7.10 -4.68 6.29
C PRO A 95 -5.96 -3.66 6.49
N LEU A 96 -4.90 -4.06 7.20
CA LEU A 96 -3.75 -3.23 7.53
C LEU A 96 -2.47 -4.07 7.44
N ALA A 97 -1.36 -3.44 7.07
CA ALA A 97 -0.05 -4.08 7.11
C ALA A 97 0.47 -4.18 8.56
N GLY A 98 1.04 -5.32 8.93
CA GLY A 98 1.53 -5.57 10.28
C GLY A 98 2.05 -6.98 10.45
N THR A 99 2.08 -7.46 11.69
CA THR A 99 2.56 -8.80 12.04
C THR A 99 1.44 -9.58 12.72
N ILE A 100 1.29 -10.86 12.42
CA ILE A 100 0.30 -11.72 13.08
C ILE A 100 0.73 -11.95 14.52
N TRP A 101 -0.02 -11.40 15.48
CA TRP A 101 0.26 -11.59 16.90
C TRP A 101 -0.16 -12.99 17.37
N LYS A 102 -1.38 -13.38 17.02
CA LYS A 102 -1.94 -14.67 17.40
C LYS A 102 -3.05 -15.11 16.46
N VAL A 103 -3.02 -16.36 16.04
CA VAL A 103 -4.14 -17.02 15.33
C VAL A 103 -5.05 -17.69 16.36
N ILE A 104 -6.35 -17.35 16.34
CA ILE A 104 -7.36 -17.90 17.26
C ILE A 104 -8.17 -18.99 16.55
N ALA A 105 -8.44 -18.79 15.27
CA ALA A 105 -9.16 -19.73 14.42
C ALA A 105 -8.35 -20.99 14.15
N THR A 106 -9.03 -22.13 14.02
CA THR A 106 -8.43 -23.40 13.61
C THR A 106 -9.02 -23.89 12.30
N GLU A 107 -8.24 -24.62 11.51
CA GLU A 107 -8.73 -25.24 10.28
C GLU A 107 -9.86 -26.24 10.61
N GLY A 108 -10.96 -26.14 9.87
CA GLY A 108 -12.20 -26.90 10.09
C GLY A 108 -13.15 -26.30 11.12
N GLN A 109 -12.81 -25.18 11.77
CA GLN A 109 -13.69 -24.53 12.74
C GLN A 109 -14.84 -23.79 12.06
N THR A 110 -16.06 -23.97 12.56
CA THR A 110 -17.21 -23.13 12.19
C THR A 110 -17.19 -21.84 13.00
N VAL A 111 -17.31 -20.72 12.31
CA VAL A 111 -17.32 -19.36 12.86
C VAL A 111 -18.57 -18.60 12.42
N ALA A 112 -19.08 -17.71 13.26
CA ALA A 112 -20.17 -16.81 12.92
C ALA A 112 -19.64 -15.46 12.40
N GLU A 113 -20.51 -14.67 11.79
CA GLU A 113 -20.19 -13.28 11.43
C GLU A 113 -19.78 -12.49 12.68
N GLY A 114 -18.67 -11.75 12.59
CA GLY A 114 -18.13 -10.96 13.68
C GLY A 114 -17.21 -11.70 14.65
N ASP A 115 -17.09 -13.03 14.54
CA ASP A 115 -16.16 -13.81 15.35
C ASP A 115 -14.71 -13.44 15.06
N VAL A 116 -13.88 -13.41 16.12
CA VAL A 116 -12.46 -13.07 16.01
C VAL A 116 -11.68 -14.27 15.50
N LEU A 117 -11.03 -14.11 14.36
CA LEU A 117 -10.28 -15.16 13.69
C LEU A 117 -8.80 -15.13 14.06
N LEU A 118 -8.21 -13.93 14.09
CA LEU A 118 -6.82 -13.72 14.48
C LEU A 118 -6.61 -12.28 14.93
N ILE A 119 -5.47 -12.04 15.56
CA ILE A 119 -5.04 -10.73 16.03
C ILE A 119 -3.80 -10.33 15.25
N LEU A 120 -3.83 -9.14 14.69
CA LEU A 120 -2.74 -8.49 13.97
C LEU A 120 -2.19 -7.34 14.81
N GLU A 121 -0.88 -7.24 14.94
CA GLU A 121 -0.20 -6.10 15.56
C GLU A 121 0.32 -5.16 14.47
N ALA A 122 -0.07 -3.89 14.55
CA ALA A 122 0.48 -2.84 13.71
C ALA A 122 0.68 -1.58 14.57
N MET A 123 1.84 -0.94 14.44
CA MET A 123 2.14 0.33 15.11
C MET A 123 1.91 0.31 16.63
N LYS A 124 2.27 -0.80 17.31
CA LYS A 124 2.05 -1.04 18.75
C LYS A 124 0.57 -1.11 19.17
N MET A 125 -0.34 -1.35 18.22
CA MET A 125 -1.74 -1.61 18.49
C MET A 125 -2.16 -2.96 17.92
N GLU A 126 -2.90 -3.69 18.73
CA GLU A 126 -3.51 -4.97 18.36
C GLU A 126 -4.86 -4.69 17.70
N THR A 127 -5.07 -5.29 16.53
CA THR A 127 -6.32 -5.21 15.76
C THR A 127 -6.85 -6.62 15.55
N GLU A 128 -8.09 -6.83 15.98
CA GLU A 128 -8.80 -8.09 15.80
C GLU A 128 -9.35 -8.20 14.38
N ILE A 129 -8.99 -9.28 13.67
CA ILE A 129 -9.55 -9.60 12.37
C ILE A 129 -10.77 -10.48 12.58
N ARG A 130 -11.93 -9.95 12.17
CA ARG A 130 -13.23 -10.58 12.36
C ARG A 130 -13.74 -11.23 11.08
N ALA A 131 -14.53 -12.29 11.23
CA ALA A 131 -15.19 -12.93 10.11
C ALA A 131 -16.24 -11.99 9.48
N ALA A 132 -16.14 -11.74 8.18
CA ALA A 132 -17.11 -10.92 7.45
C ALA A 132 -18.46 -11.63 7.27
N GLN A 133 -18.48 -12.96 7.32
CA GLN A 133 -19.67 -13.80 7.21
C GLN A 133 -19.46 -15.08 8.02
N ALA A 134 -20.56 -15.74 8.40
CA ALA A 134 -20.50 -17.07 8.98
C ALA A 134 -20.01 -18.10 7.96
N GLY A 135 -19.20 -19.07 8.40
CA GLY A 135 -18.63 -20.11 7.53
C GLY A 135 -17.71 -21.05 8.28
N THR A 136 -17.06 -21.96 7.56
CA THR A 136 -16.06 -22.87 8.10
C THR A 136 -14.66 -22.49 7.60
N VAL A 137 -13.70 -22.38 8.51
CA VAL A 137 -12.30 -22.09 8.20
C VAL A 137 -11.73 -23.24 7.39
N ARG A 138 -11.45 -23.01 6.10
CA ARG A 138 -11.01 -24.06 5.18
C ARG A 138 -9.49 -24.21 5.12
N GLY A 139 -8.77 -23.12 5.41
CA GLY A 139 -7.32 -23.10 5.41
C GLY A 139 -6.79 -21.76 5.92
N ILE A 140 -5.69 -21.81 6.66
CA ILE A 140 -5.03 -20.64 7.24
C ILE A 140 -3.67 -20.47 6.54
N ALA A 141 -3.49 -19.33 5.86
CA ALA A 141 -2.28 -19.06 5.07
C ALA A 141 -1.15 -18.42 5.89
N VAL A 142 -1.42 -18.03 7.14
CA VAL A 142 -0.49 -17.29 8.01
C VAL A 142 -0.27 -17.98 9.35
N LYS A 143 0.85 -17.65 10.00
CA LYS A 143 1.21 -18.12 11.34
C LYS A 143 1.55 -16.94 12.24
N SER A 144 1.50 -17.15 13.56
CA SER A 144 1.94 -16.15 14.52
C SER A 144 3.40 -15.76 14.26
N GLY A 145 3.68 -14.46 14.17
CA GLY A 145 4.97 -13.88 13.84
C GLY A 145 5.16 -13.53 12.36
N ASP A 146 4.25 -13.94 11.47
CA ASP A 146 4.36 -13.62 10.04
C ASP A 146 4.03 -12.14 9.77
N ALA A 147 4.82 -11.51 8.90
CA ALA A 147 4.54 -10.17 8.40
C ALA A 147 3.55 -10.25 7.23
N VAL A 148 2.55 -9.36 7.22
CA VAL A 148 1.51 -9.29 6.20
C VAL A 148 1.32 -7.87 5.71
N ALA A 149 1.01 -7.72 4.43
CA ALA A 149 0.67 -6.45 3.79
C ALA A 149 -0.85 -6.30 3.62
N VAL A 150 -1.30 -5.07 3.32
CA VAL A 150 -2.72 -4.81 3.01
C VAL A 150 -3.14 -5.62 1.80
N GLY A 151 -4.24 -6.37 1.93
CA GLY A 151 -4.78 -7.21 0.88
C GLY A 151 -4.23 -8.64 0.84
N ASP A 152 -3.22 -8.98 1.65
CA ASP A 152 -2.73 -10.35 1.75
C ASP A 152 -3.82 -11.27 2.29
N THR A 153 -3.94 -12.47 1.71
CA THR A 153 -4.91 -13.47 2.16
C THR A 153 -4.43 -14.11 3.45
N LEU A 154 -5.22 -13.98 4.51
CA LEU A 154 -4.92 -14.52 5.82
C LEU A 154 -5.46 -15.95 5.97
N LEU A 155 -6.72 -16.15 5.60
CA LEU A 155 -7.40 -17.44 5.64
C LEU A 155 -8.55 -17.48 4.63
N SER A 156 -9.17 -18.65 4.48
CA SER A 156 -10.36 -18.84 3.64
C SER A 156 -11.53 -19.41 4.45
N LEU A 157 -12.72 -18.86 4.24
CA LEU A 157 -13.99 -19.29 4.87
C LEU A 157 -14.89 -19.91 3.81
N ALA A 158 -15.34 -21.16 4.00
CA ALA A 158 -16.30 -21.83 3.12
C ALA A 158 -17.73 -21.76 3.65
#